data_AF-A0A2G2J7E9-F1
#
_entry.id   AF-A0A2G2J7E9-F1
#
_cell.length_a   1.000
_cell.length_b   1.000
_cell.length_c   1.000
_cell.angle_alpha   90.00
_cell.angle_beta   90.00
_cell.angle_gamma   90.00
#
_symmetry.space_group_name_H-M   'P 1'
#
loop_
_entity.id
_entity.type
_entity.pdbx_description
1 polymer ?
#
loop_
_entity_poly.entity_id
_entity_poly.type
_entity_poly.pdbx_seq_one_letter_code
_entity_poly.pdbx_strand_id
1 'polypeptide(L)'
;MNIGPDKIQHFVVGVIITVVVGMWLRPYHGFTLTAAVAGAKEVYDIRGSGTPDWLDFLATMLGAVVGYAAVLLLRMVFRIFETRNQLP
;
A
#
# COMPACT_ATOMS: atom_id res chain seq x y z
N MET A 1 -0.58 12.28 -21.53
CA MET A 1 -0.53 11.37 -20.37
C MET A 1 0.92 11.04 -20.11
N ASN A 2 1.58 11.76 -19.19
CA ASN A 2 2.98 11.51 -18.88
C ASN A 2 3.03 10.47 -17.75
N ILE A 3 3.35 9.23 -18.08
CA ILE A 3 3.67 8.21 -17.06
C ILE A 3 5.09 8.52 -16.57
N GLY A 4 5.23 9.62 -15.84
CA GLY A 4 6.51 10.09 -15.34
C GLY A 4 6.98 9.28 -14.13
N PRO A 5 8.25 9.50 -13.68
CA PRO A 5 8.81 8.89 -12.48
C PRO A 5 7.94 9.07 -11.22
N ASP A 6 7.20 10.17 -11.18
CA ASP A 6 6.26 10.55 -10.12
C ASP A 6 5.19 9.49 -9.83
N LYS A 7 4.58 8.89 -10.88
CA LYS A 7 3.54 7.86 -10.69
C LYS A 7 4.10 6.54 -10.15
N ILE A 8 5.37 6.25 -10.48
CA ILE A 8 6.07 5.09 -9.93
C ILE A 8 6.33 5.32 -8.44
N GLN A 9 6.69 6.55 -8.04
CA GLN A 9 6.88 6.87 -6.62
C GLN A 9 5.57 6.71 -5.84
N HIS A 10 4.44 7.21 -6.37
CA HIS A 10 3.12 7.00 -5.77
C HIS A 10 2.77 5.52 -5.59
N PHE A 11 3.02 4.70 -6.62
CA PHE A 11 2.86 3.25 -6.53
C PHE A 11 3.75 2.63 -5.44
N VAL A 12 5.05 2.96 -5.43
CA VAL A 12 6.01 2.42 -4.46
C VAL A 12 5.63 2.82 -3.03
N VAL A 13 5.21 4.06 -2.80
CA VAL A 13 4.72 4.53 -1.49
C VAL A 13 3.51 3.72 -1.05
N GLY A 14 2.56 3.45 -1.96
CA GLY A 14 1.39 2.62 -1.69
C GLY A 14 1.75 1.19 -1.26
N VAL A 15 2.75 0.58 -1.91
CA VAL A 15 3.30 -0.72 -1.53
C VAL A 15 3.93 -0.66 -0.14
N ILE A 16 4.82 0.31 0.10
CA ILE A 16 5.58 0.41 1.36
C ILE A 16 4.65 0.60 2.55
N ILE A 17 3.72 1.56 2.50
CA ILE A 17 2.80 1.83 3.61
C ILE A 17 1.98 0.56 3.92
N THR A 18 1.43 -0.07 2.88
CA THR A 18 0.59 -1.26 3.04
C THR A 18 1.37 -2.44 3.61
N VAL A 19 2.62 -2.67 3.17
CA VAL A 19 3.45 -3.77 3.66
C VAL A 19 3.86 -3.54 5.10
N VAL A 20 4.40 -2.36 5.44
CA VAL A 20 4.89 -2.06 6.79
C VAL A 20 3.76 -2.17 7.81
N VAL A 21 2.64 -1.50 7.54
CA VAL A 21 1.49 -1.44 8.47
C VAL A 21 0.74 -2.78 8.47
N GLY A 22 0.57 -3.40 7.29
CA GLY A 22 -0.10 -4.69 7.14
C GLY A 22 0.65 -5.84 7.80
N MET A 23 1.99 -5.79 7.82
CA MET A 23 2.82 -6.75 8.54
C MET A 23 2.72 -6.57 10.06
N TRP A 24 2.82 -5.34 10.58
CA TRP A 24 2.77 -5.06 12.02
C TRP A 24 1.40 -5.27 12.66
N LEU A 25 0.32 -4.91 11.96
CA LEU A 25 -1.04 -4.99 12.49
C LEU A 25 -1.81 -6.16 11.85
N ARG A 26 -2.67 -5.85 10.87
CA ARG A 26 -3.37 -6.83 10.04
C ARG A 26 -3.38 -6.32 8.60
N PRO A 27 -3.46 -7.20 7.59
CA PRO A 27 -3.34 -6.79 6.19
C PRO A 27 -4.31 -5.65 5.82
N TYR A 28 -5.54 -5.71 6.32
CA TYR A 28 -6.57 -4.71 6.01
C TYR A 28 -6.29 -3.33 6.62
N HIS A 29 -5.57 -3.25 7.75
CA HIS A 29 -5.16 -1.97 8.33
C HIS A 29 -4.16 -1.26 7.42
N GLY A 30 -3.23 -2.01 6.80
CA GLY A 30 -2.28 -1.43 5.84
C GLY A 30 -3.01 -0.85 4.63
N PHE A 31 -3.95 -1.59 4.05
CA PHE A 31 -4.71 -1.13 2.90
C PHE A 31 -5.58 0.10 3.21
N THR A 32 -6.33 0.05 4.31
CA THR A 32 -7.22 1.15 4.72
C THR A 32 -6.45 2.43 5.08
N LEU A 33 -5.30 2.29 5.73
CA LEU A 33 -4.44 3.44 6.02
C LEU A 33 -3.86 4.05 4.74
N THR A 34 -3.37 3.24 3.81
CA THR A 34 -2.88 3.74 2.51
C THR A 34 -3.97 4.48 1.74
N ALA A 35 -5.21 3.96 1.73
CA ALA A 35 -6.35 4.62 1.11
C ALA A 35 -6.68 5.98 1.77
N ALA A 36 -6.65 6.04 3.11
CA ALA A 36 -6.87 7.28 3.85
C ALA A 36 -5.77 8.32 3.56
N VAL A 37 -4.50 7.90 3.50
CA VAL A 37 -3.36 8.78 3.17
C VAL A 37 -3.45 9.28 1.73
N ALA A 38 -3.76 8.41 0.77
CA ALA A 38 -3.92 8.78 -0.63
C ALA A 38 -5.06 9.80 -0.80
N GLY A 39 -6.22 9.55 -0.18
CA GLY A 39 -7.35 10.48 -0.22
C GLY A 39 -7.07 11.80 0.50
N ALA A 40 -6.36 11.76 1.63
CA ALA A 40 -5.96 12.98 2.34
C ALA A 40 -5.01 13.85 1.51
N LYS A 41 -4.09 13.24 0.75
CA LYS A 41 -3.20 13.95 -0.19
C LYS A 41 -4.01 14.68 -1.26
N GLU A 42 -4.98 14.03 -1.90
CA GLU A 42 -5.83 14.69 -2.90
C GLU A 42 -6.66 15.84 -2.31
N VAL A 43 -7.25 15.65 -1.13
CA VAL A 43 -7.99 16.71 -0.43
C VAL A 43 -7.08 17.88 -0.08
N TYR A 44 -5.83 17.61 0.29
CA TYR A 44 -4.82 18.64 0.57
C TYR A 44 -4.43 19.42 -0.69
N ASP A 45 -4.25 18.74 -1.82
CA ASP A 45 -3.95 19.37 -3.12
C ASP A 45 -5.12 20.26 -3.58
N ILE A 46 -6.37 19.79 -3.46
CA ILE A 46 -7.59 20.57 -3.79
C ILE A 46 -7.69 21.86 -2.98
N ARG A 47 -7.16 21.90 -1.75
CA ARG A 47 -7.16 23.10 -0.89
C ARG A 47 -6.16 24.17 -1.32
N GLY A 48 -5.50 24.01 -2.47
CA GLY A 48 -4.62 25.01 -3.06
C GLY A 48 -3.12 24.75 -2.81
N SER A 49 -2.77 23.60 -2.25
CA SER A 49 -1.36 23.21 -2.01
C SER A 49 -0.73 22.44 -3.18
N GLY A 50 -1.50 22.11 -4.22
CA GLY A 50 -1.03 21.37 -5.38
C GLY A 50 -2.06 21.29 -6.51
N THR A 51 -1.72 20.56 -7.58
CA THR A 51 -2.64 20.24 -8.68
C THR A 51 -3.29 18.88 -8.38
N PRO A 52 -4.62 18.79 -8.23
CA PRO A 52 -5.28 17.51 -8.04
C PRO A 52 -5.02 16.58 -9.24
N ASP A 53 -4.36 15.44 -9.02
CA ASP A 53 -4.16 14.39 -10.03
C ASP A 53 -4.67 13.04 -9.51
N TRP A 54 -5.88 12.68 -9.97
CA TRP A 54 -6.52 11.39 -9.70
C TRP A 54 -5.64 10.18 -10.03
N LEU A 55 -4.74 10.32 -11.00
CA LEU A 55 -3.87 9.23 -11.39
C LEU A 55 -2.82 8.92 -10.30
N ASP A 56 -2.49 9.87 -9.42
CA ASP A 56 -1.56 9.64 -8.30
C ASP A 56 -2.22 8.84 -7.20
N PHE A 57 -3.48 9.13 -6.91
CA PHE A 57 -4.30 8.32 -6.02
C PHE A 57 -4.46 6.91 -6.57
N LEU A 58 -4.81 6.77 -7.85
CA LEU A 58 -4.94 5.46 -8.48
C LEU A 58 -3.62 4.68 -8.44
N ALA A 59 -2.49 5.34 -8.74
CA ALA A 59 -1.17 4.71 -8.65
C ALA A 59 -0.86 4.23 -7.22
N THR A 60 -1.14 5.06 -6.22
CA THR A 60 -0.98 4.72 -4.79
C THR A 60 -1.87 3.54 -4.40
N MET A 61 -3.12 3.52 -4.85
CA MET A 61 -4.07 2.44 -4.58
C MET A 61 -3.69 1.12 -5.27
N LEU A 62 -3.18 1.17 -6.50
CA LEU A 62 -2.63 -0.01 -7.18
C LEU A 62 -1.42 -0.57 -6.42
N GLY A 63 -0.55 0.31 -5.91
CA GLY A 63 0.53 -0.07 -5.01
C GLY A 63 0.02 -0.73 -3.73
N ALA A 64 -1.06 -0.20 -3.15
CA ALA A 64 -1.69 -0.77 -1.97
C ALA A 64 -2.25 -2.18 -2.21
N VAL A 65 -2.88 -2.42 -3.37
CA VAL A 65 -3.39 -3.76 -3.73
C VAL A 65 -2.23 -4.76 -3.84
N VAL A 66 -1.15 -4.39 -4.50
CA VAL A 66 0.06 -5.23 -4.63
C VAL A 66 0.69 -5.48 -3.26
N GLY A 67 0.83 -4.44 -2.44
CA GLY A 67 1.33 -4.56 -1.07
C GLY A 67 0.46 -5.48 -0.20
N TYR A 68 -0.86 -5.39 -0.31
CA TYR A 68 -1.80 -6.24 0.43
C TYR A 68 -1.63 -7.72 0.06
N ALA A 69 -1.54 -8.02 -1.23
CA ALA A 69 -1.27 -9.37 -1.71
C ALA A 69 0.08 -9.89 -1.19
N ALA A 70 1.12 -9.06 -1.21
CA ALA A 70 2.43 -9.40 -0.66
C ALA A 70 2.36 -9.72 0.85
N VAL A 71 1.65 -8.93 1.65
CA VAL A 71 1.47 -9.20 3.09
C VAL A 71 0.76 -10.53 3.32
N LEU A 72 -0.29 -10.84 2.55
CA LEU A 72 -0.99 -12.12 2.66
C LEU A 72 -0.06 -13.30 2.36
N LEU A 73 0.72 -13.20 1.28
CA LEU A 73 1.69 -14.24 0.90
C LEU A 73 2.76 -14.41 1.96
N LEU A 74 3.36 -13.32 2.46
CA LEU A 74 4.38 -13.37 3.50
C LEU A 74 3.82 -14.02 4.78
N ARG A 75 2.65 -13.60 5.24
CA ARG A 75 2.01 -14.21 6.43
C ARG A 75 1.68 -15.68 6.23
N MET A 76 1.24 -16.07 5.03
CA MET A 76 0.99 -17.47 4.71
C MET A 76 2.28 -18.28 4.77
N VAL A 77 3.36 -17.79 4.18
CA VAL A 77 4.68 -18.43 4.18
C VAL A 77 5.20 -18.58 5.62
N PHE A 78 5.18 -17.51 6.42
CA PHE A 78 5.59 -17.58 7.82
C PHE A 78 4.78 -18.60 8.62
N ARG A 79 3.47 -18.64 8.43
CA ARG A 79 2.60 -19.63 9.08
C ARG A 79 2.97 -21.06 8.68
N ILE A 80 3.25 -21.31 7.40
CA ILE A 80 3.66 -22.65 6.92
C ILE A 80 4.98 -23.08 7.59
N PHE A 81 5.97 -22.19 7.65
CA PHE A 81 7.23 -22.48 8.32
C PHE A 81 7.05 -22.76 9.81
N GLU A 82 6.21 -21.98 10.48
CA GLU A 82 5.90 -22.18 11.90
C GLU A 82 5.22 -23.53 12.15
N THR A 83 4.23 -23.92 11.33
CA THR A 83 3.61 -25.25 11.43
C THR A 83 4.60 -26.38 11.16
N ARG A 84 5.53 -26.21 10.20
CA ARG A 84 6.54 -27.24 9.89
C ARG A 84 7.54 -27.45 11.02
N ASN A 85 7.93 -26.40 11.74
CA ASN A 85 8.88 -26.47 12.85
C ASN A 85 8.26 -26.99 14.15
N GLN A 86 6.94 -27.18 14.21
CA GLN A 86 6.22 -27.72 15.36
C GLN A 86 5.86 -29.20 15.23
N LEU A 87 6.18 -29.85 14.09
CA LEU A 87 6.00 -31.29 13.92
C LEU A 87 7.18 -32.03 14.61
N PRO A 88 6.91 -33.08 15.41
CA PRO A 88 7.95 -33.86 16.10
C PRO A 88 8.85 -34.64 15.15
#